data_AF-A0A246PXM4-F1
#
_entry.id   AF-A0A246PXM4-F1
#
_cell.length_a   1.000
_cell.length_b   1.000
_cell.length_c   1.000
_cell.angle_alpha   90.00
_cell.angle_beta   90.00
_cell.angle_gamma   90.00
#
_symmetry.space_group_name_H-M   'P 1'
#
loop_
_entity.id
_entity.type
_entity.pdbx_description
1 polymer ?
#
loop_
_entity_poly.entity_id
_entity_poly.type
_entity_poly.pdbx_seq_one_letter_code
_entity_poly.pdbx_strand_id
1 'polypeptide(L)'
;MKAKDLIELNNEKRKLLTIENETAYSDMLIYIRLAKVPEYQTEELLIEILDHLIEAQQEEKNAYDIFGKNLQTYCDELIAALPKPSLWEQLSIPLFITSYLLAIYFAVSSVIALVLPLFSNETRFKFVHIDFIYLLVFILSIHLIIRFIFDFINIDLFKNKTTIWRHVGIFLIRHSLWILLIGISFLFIKQPYTTLQTSPWIGALLAISCYALYKIFFKKEYFDFKKE
;
A
#
# COMPACT_ATOMS: atom_id res chain seq x y z
N MET A 1 24.28 -2.90 6.44
CA MET A 1 24.17 -3.56 5.11
C MET A 1 22.85 -3.06 4.56
N LYS A 2 22.71 -2.64 3.31
CA LYS A 2 21.43 -2.00 2.95
C LYS A 2 20.30 -3.02 2.85
N ALA A 3 19.06 -2.59 3.05
CA ALA A 3 17.87 -3.42 2.82
C ALA A 3 17.92 -4.11 1.43
N LYS A 4 18.37 -3.38 0.40
CA LYS A 4 18.59 -3.94 -0.95
C LYS A 4 19.57 -5.12 -0.96
N ASP A 5 20.67 -5.01 -0.21
CA ASP A 5 21.69 -6.05 -0.16
C ASP A 5 21.13 -7.30 0.55
N LEU A 6 20.27 -7.10 1.57
CA LEU A 6 19.56 -8.20 2.24
C LEU A 6 18.54 -8.87 1.32
N ILE A 7 17.81 -8.12 0.48
CA ILE A 7 16.89 -8.67 -0.53
C ILE A 7 17.65 -9.55 -1.54
N GLU A 8 18.83 -9.08 -2.00
CA GLU A 8 19.65 -9.85 -2.93
C GLU A 8 20.19 -11.12 -2.27
N LEU A 9 20.71 -11.00 -1.04
CA LEU A 9 21.14 -12.15 -0.24
C LEU A 9 20.01 -13.16 -0.01
N ASN A 10 18.79 -12.67 0.23
CA ASN A 10 17.59 -13.47 0.43
C ASN A 10 17.30 -14.31 -0.81
N ASN A 11 17.29 -13.67 -1.98
CA ASN A 11 17.02 -14.35 -3.25
C ASN A 11 18.07 -15.43 -3.56
N GLU A 12 19.34 -15.21 -3.20
CA GLU A 12 20.39 -16.21 -3.38
C GLU A 12 20.24 -17.37 -2.39
N LYS A 13 20.03 -17.11 -1.11
CA LYS A 13 19.85 -18.15 -0.08
C LYS A 13 18.58 -18.98 -0.31
N ARG A 14 17.50 -18.38 -0.81
CA ARG A 14 16.23 -19.08 -1.06
C ARG A 14 16.38 -20.23 -2.07
N LYS A 15 17.34 -20.13 -3.00
CA LYS A 15 17.65 -21.20 -3.97
C LYS A 15 18.20 -22.46 -3.33
N LEU A 16 18.66 -22.40 -2.07
CA LEU A 16 19.21 -23.52 -1.32
C LEU A 16 18.13 -24.37 -0.62
N LEU A 17 16.89 -23.88 -0.57
CA LEU A 17 15.79 -24.59 0.05
C LEU A 17 15.27 -25.75 -0.81
N THR A 18 14.75 -26.78 -0.15
CA THR A 18 13.89 -27.79 -0.77
C THR A 18 12.58 -27.16 -1.24
N ILE A 19 11.91 -27.80 -2.19
CA ILE A 19 10.64 -27.29 -2.76
C ILE A 19 9.57 -27.06 -1.67
N GLU A 20 9.50 -27.94 -0.68
CA GLU A 20 8.56 -27.83 0.43
C GLU A 20 8.86 -26.62 1.32
N ASN A 21 10.13 -26.46 1.74
CA ASN A 21 10.57 -25.34 2.56
C ASN A 21 10.51 -24.01 1.81
N GLU A 22 10.80 -23.99 0.51
CA GLU A 22 10.71 -22.80 -0.33
C GLU A 22 9.27 -22.29 -0.45
N THR A 23 8.30 -23.21 -0.54
CA THR A 23 6.87 -22.86 -0.55
C THR A 23 6.46 -22.23 0.77
N ALA A 24 6.76 -22.88 1.90
CA ALA A 24 6.41 -22.37 3.23
C ALA A 24 7.11 -21.02 3.51
N TYR A 25 8.39 -20.90 3.16
CA TYR A 25 9.14 -19.67 3.32
C TYR A 25 8.60 -18.54 2.43
N SER A 26 8.18 -18.83 1.21
CA SER A 26 7.59 -17.83 0.31
C SER A 26 6.32 -17.22 0.88
N ASP A 27 5.45 -18.04 1.49
CA ASP A 27 4.24 -17.55 2.16
C ASP A 27 4.58 -16.64 3.36
N MET A 28 5.55 -17.05 4.18
CA MET A 28 6.06 -16.23 5.31
C MET A 28 6.69 -14.92 4.81
N LEU A 29 7.47 -14.98 3.74
CA LEU A 29 8.14 -13.82 3.15
C LEU A 29 7.14 -12.77 2.66
N ILE A 30 6.07 -13.18 1.97
CA ILE A 30 5.03 -12.25 1.54
C ILE A 30 4.31 -11.68 2.76
N TYR A 31 3.98 -12.50 3.75
CA TYR A 31 3.26 -12.07 4.95
C TYR A 31 4.04 -11.02 5.76
N ILE A 32 5.33 -11.28 6.02
CA ILE A 32 6.19 -10.38 6.79
C ILE A 32 6.46 -9.08 6.01
N ARG A 33 6.64 -9.12 4.69
CA ARG A 33 6.79 -7.91 3.86
C ARG A 33 5.54 -7.05 3.79
N LEU A 34 4.36 -7.64 3.96
CA LEU A 34 3.10 -6.91 4.06
C LEU A 34 2.85 -6.33 5.47
N ALA A 35 3.68 -6.69 6.44
CA ALA A 35 3.62 -6.12 7.78
C ALA A 35 4.03 -4.64 7.78
N LYS A 36 3.46 -3.87 8.70
CA LYS A 36 3.82 -2.47 8.89
C LYS A 36 5.06 -2.37 9.77
N VAL A 37 6.20 -2.74 9.23
CA VAL A 37 7.52 -2.74 9.90
C VAL A 37 8.52 -2.11 8.93
N PRO A 38 9.57 -1.40 9.40
CA PRO A 38 10.53 -0.86 8.47
C PRO A 38 11.31 -1.97 7.74
N GLU A 39 11.61 -1.71 6.47
CA GLU A 39 12.05 -2.72 5.49
C GLU A 39 13.35 -3.41 5.89
N TYR A 40 14.31 -2.67 6.46
CA TYR A 40 15.57 -3.25 6.91
C TYR A 40 15.34 -4.35 7.95
N GLN A 41 14.53 -4.08 8.98
CA GLN A 41 14.24 -5.05 10.05
C GLN A 41 13.42 -6.23 9.51
N THR A 42 12.53 -5.98 8.55
CA THR A 42 11.81 -7.04 7.83
C THR A 42 12.78 -7.97 7.09
N GLU A 43 13.70 -7.43 6.29
CA GLU A 43 14.63 -8.25 5.51
C GLU A 43 15.68 -8.95 6.39
N GLU A 44 16.11 -8.32 7.48
CA GLU A 44 16.99 -8.94 8.49
C GLU A 44 16.32 -10.15 9.15
N LEU A 45 15.07 -10.00 9.60
CA LEU A 45 14.28 -11.10 10.15
C LEU A 45 14.10 -12.23 9.13
N LEU A 46 13.83 -11.88 7.87
CA LEU A 46 13.63 -12.87 6.81
C LEU A 46 14.89 -13.67 6.52
N ILE A 47 16.07 -13.06 6.59
CA ILE A 47 17.36 -13.76 6.48
C ILE A 47 17.57 -14.69 7.67
N GLU A 48 17.25 -14.26 8.89
CA GLU A 48 17.37 -15.10 10.10
C GLU A 48 16.49 -16.35 10.00
N ILE A 49 15.22 -16.19 9.62
CA ILE A 49 14.29 -17.32 9.40
C ILE A 49 14.85 -18.26 8.32
N LEU A 50 15.36 -17.69 7.23
CA LEU A 50 15.90 -18.46 6.11
C LEU A 50 17.12 -19.28 6.52
N ASP A 51 18.01 -18.72 7.34
CA ASP A 51 19.22 -19.39 7.82
C ASP A 51 18.88 -20.54 8.76
N HIS A 52 17.98 -20.33 9.71
CA HIS A 52 17.48 -21.41 10.58
C HIS A 52 16.82 -22.54 9.77
N LEU A 53 16.08 -22.19 8.70
CA LEU A 53 15.42 -23.18 7.85
C LEU A 53 16.42 -23.97 7.00
N ILE A 54 17.47 -23.33 6.47
CA ILE A 54 18.54 -23.99 5.72
C ILE A 54 19.33 -24.94 6.61
N GLU A 55 19.64 -24.55 7.85
CA GLU A 55 20.35 -25.41 8.81
C GLU A 55 19.52 -26.65 9.14
N ALA A 56 18.26 -26.48 9.52
CA ALA A 56 17.40 -27.58 9.91
C ALA A 56 17.04 -28.53 8.76
N GLN A 57 17.05 -28.05 7.52
CA GLN A 57 16.92 -28.90 6.33
C GLN A 57 18.06 -29.93 6.23
N GLN A 58 19.26 -29.64 6.75
CA GLN A 58 20.37 -30.59 6.79
C GLN A 58 20.08 -31.78 7.72
N GLU A 59 19.16 -31.60 8.67
CA GLU A 59 18.63 -32.63 9.56
C GLU A 59 17.31 -33.22 9.06
N GLU A 60 16.97 -33.03 7.78
CA GLU A 60 15.72 -33.50 7.15
C GLU A 60 14.43 -32.93 7.78
N LYS A 61 14.51 -31.80 8.49
CA LYS A 61 13.35 -31.10 9.07
C LYS A 61 12.76 -30.09 8.09
N ASN A 62 11.43 -29.98 8.08
CA ASN A 62 10.73 -28.95 7.31
C ASN A 62 10.35 -27.74 8.18
N ALA A 63 9.87 -26.67 7.55
CA ALA A 63 9.46 -25.43 8.22
C ALA A 63 8.42 -25.65 9.33
N TYR A 64 7.49 -26.59 9.15
CA TYR A 64 6.45 -26.88 10.14
C TYR A 64 6.97 -27.66 11.36
N ASP A 65 8.08 -28.39 11.21
CA ASP A 65 8.74 -29.08 12.32
C ASP A 65 9.47 -28.11 13.25
N ILE A 66 9.99 -27.00 12.69
CA ILE A 66 10.85 -26.04 13.41
C ILE A 66 10.02 -24.87 13.95
N PHE A 67 9.21 -24.25 13.09
CA PHE A 67 8.43 -23.05 13.41
C PHE A 67 7.01 -23.40 13.87
N GLY A 68 6.66 -24.68 13.85
CA GLY A 68 5.37 -25.20 14.26
C GLY A 68 4.34 -25.22 13.13
N LYS A 69 3.21 -25.88 13.40
CA LYS A 69 2.16 -26.12 12.39
C LYS A 69 1.44 -24.86 11.92
N ASN A 70 1.48 -23.78 12.72
CA ASN A 70 0.81 -22.51 12.40
C ASN A 70 1.86 -21.42 12.15
N LEU A 71 2.37 -21.38 10.92
CA LEU A 71 3.36 -20.41 10.48
C LEU A 71 2.85 -18.96 10.57
N GLN A 72 1.54 -18.73 10.42
CA GLN A 72 0.96 -17.40 10.55
C GLN A 72 1.14 -16.85 11.96
N THR A 73 0.80 -17.64 12.99
CA THR A 73 0.96 -17.23 14.39
C THR A 73 2.43 -17.00 14.73
N TYR A 74 3.34 -17.84 14.22
CA TYR A 74 4.76 -17.62 14.36
C TYR A 74 5.20 -16.28 13.75
N CYS A 75 4.78 -15.96 12.52
CA CYS A 75 5.08 -14.67 11.90
C CYS A 75 4.50 -13.50 12.70
N ASP A 76 3.27 -13.62 13.21
CA ASP A 76 2.62 -12.59 14.03
C ASP A 76 3.43 -12.27 15.30
N GLU A 77 3.96 -13.29 15.97
CA GLU A 77 4.80 -13.14 17.16
C GLU A 77 6.12 -12.42 16.83
N LEU A 78 6.77 -12.79 15.73
CA LEU A 78 8.00 -12.15 15.28
C LEU A 78 7.75 -10.68 14.91
N ILE A 79 6.72 -10.40 14.11
CA ILE A 79 6.34 -9.03 13.72
C ILE A 79 6.01 -8.18 14.96
N ALA A 80 5.35 -8.76 15.96
CA ALA A 80 5.01 -8.05 17.20
C ALA A 80 6.24 -7.68 18.04
N ALA A 81 7.34 -8.43 17.91
CA ALA A 81 8.61 -8.16 18.58
C ALA A 81 9.45 -7.08 17.87
N LEU A 82 9.18 -6.80 16.60
CA LEU A 82 9.91 -5.79 15.82
C LEU A 82 9.53 -4.35 16.21
N PRO A 83 10.44 -3.38 16.00
CA PRO A 83 10.15 -1.98 16.27
C PRO A 83 9.00 -1.49 15.40
N LYS A 84 8.06 -0.78 16.03
CA LYS A 84 6.93 -0.19 15.30
C LYS A 84 7.42 1.00 14.47
N PRO A 85 6.92 1.15 13.23
CA PRO A 85 7.25 2.30 12.41
C PRO A 85 6.72 3.57 13.06
N SER A 86 7.46 4.65 12.90
CA SER A 86 7.07 6.00 13.27
C SER A 86 5.77 6.41 12.56
N LEU A 87 5.05 7.40 13.11
CA LEU A 87 3.84 7.94 12.48
C LEU A 87 4.10 8.44 11.05
N TRP A 88 5.32 8.94 10.78
CA TRP A 88 5.72 9.42 9.48
C TRP A 88 5.87 8.30 8.45
N GLU A 89 6.46 7.16 8.83
CA GLU A 89 6.56 5.97 7.97
C GLU A 89 5.19 5.35 7.74
N GLN A 90 4.31 5.36 8.75
CA GLN A 90 2.94 4.86 8.58
C GLN A 90 2.11 5.73 7.61
N LEU A 91 2.39 7.03 7.54
CA LEU A 91 1.65 7.98 6.71
C LEU A 91 2.32 8.27 5.36
N SER A 92 3.59 7.91 5.16
CA SER A 92 4.33 8.23 3.93
C SER A 92 3.66 7.61 2.71
N ILE A 93 3.32 6.31 2.75
CA ILE A 93 2.66 5.56 1.67
C ILE A 93 1.29 6.15 1.31
N PRO A 94 0.32 6.31 2.24
CA PRO A 94 -0.97 6.89 1.87
C PRO A 94 -0.86 8.34 1.40
N LEU A 95 0.07 9.14 1.95
CA LEU A 95 0.31 10.51 1.48
C LEU A 95 0.95 10.53 0.09
N PHE A 96 1.87 9.60 -0.20
CA PHE A 96 2.45 9.38 -1.51
C PHE A 96 1.38 9.07 -2.55
N ILE A 97 0.51 8.08 -2.29
CA ILE A 97 -0.60 7.70 -3.17
C ILE A 97 -1.54 8.88 -3.38
N THR A 98 -1.96 9.54 -2.30
CA THR A 98 -2.88 10.69 -2.36
C THR A 98 -2.29 11.84 -3.18
N SER A 99 -1.03 12.19 -2.93
CA SER A 99 -0.35 13.29 -3.63
C SER A 99 -0.21 12.99 -5.12
N TYR A 100 0.07 11.73 -5.48
CA TYR A 100 0.17 11.32 -6.88
C TYR A 100 -1.18 11.37 -7.60
N LEU A 101 -2.24 10.86 -6.97
CA LEU A 101 -3.60 10.90 -7.53
C LEU A 101 -4.07 12.34 -7.77
N LEU A 102 -3.85 13.24 -6.80
CA LEU A 102 -4.19 14.65 -6.93
C LEU A 102 -3.37 15.32 -8.04
N ALA A 103 -2.07 15.01 -8.15
CA ALA A 103 -1.24 15.55 -9.21
C ALA A 103 -1.77 15.18 -10.60
N ILE A 104 -2.13 13.91 -10.82
CA ILE A 104 -2.75 13.45 -12.08
C ILE A 104 -4.07 14.16 -12.33
N TYR A 105 -4.96 14.19 -11.33
CA TYR A 105 -6.27 14.82 -11.46
C TYR A 105 -6.17 16.28 -11.88
N PHE A 106 -5.33 17.07 -11.19
CA PHE A 106 -5.15 18.48 -11.52
C PHE A 106 -4.43 18.68 -12.86
N ALA A 107 -3.43 17.84 -13.19
CA ALA A 107 -2.73 17.92 -14.47
C ALA A 107 -3.70 17.70 -15.64
N VAL A 108 -4.45 16.60 -15.62
CA VAL A 108 -5.42 16.26 -16.66
C VAL A 108 -6.51 17.32 -16.76
N SER A 109 -7.08 17.75 -15.63
CA SER A 109 -8.13 18.78 -15.62
C SER A 109 -7.64 20.11 -16.19
N SER A 110 -6.40 20.50 -15.88
CA SER A 110 -5.80 21.74 -16.39
C SER A 110 -5.48 21.67 -17.87
N VAL A 111 -4.96 20.53 -18.35
CA VAL A 111 -4.72 20.30 -19.79
C VAL A 111 -6.03 20.35 -20.55
N ILE A 112 -7.07 19.67 -20.07
CA ILE A 112 -8.42 19.74 -20.65
C ILE A 112 -8.89 21.20 -20.72
N ALA A 113 -8.72 21.95 -19.63
CA ALA A 113 -9.21 23.32 -19.55
C ALA A 113 -8.39 24.36 -20.36
N LEU A 114 -7.16 24.00 -20.76
CA LEU A 114 -6.34 24.79 -21.67
C LEU A 114 -6.57 24.43 -23.14
N VAL A 115 -6.76 23.14 -23.44
CA VAL A 115 -6.76 22.61 -24.80
C VAL A 115 -8.16 22.58 -25.41
N LEU A 116 -9.17 22.06 -24.70
CA LEU A 116 -10.51 21.90 -25.29
C LEU A 116 -11.19 23.21 -25.70
N PRO A 117 -11.02 24.35 -24.99
CA PRO A 117 -11.55 25.64 -25.45
C PRO A 117 -11.00 26.12 -26.81
N LEU A 118 -9.87 25.58 -27.27
CA LEU A 118 -9.32 25.89 -28.60
C LEU A 118 -10.15 25.25 -29.73
N PHE A 119 -10.92 24.20 -29.41
CA PHE A 119 -11.71 23.41 -30.36
C PHE A 119 -13.22 23.50 -30.10
N SER A 120 -13.65 24.11 -28.99
CA SER A 120 -15.03 24.18 -28.56
C SER A 120 -15.35 25.51 -27.88
N ASN A 121 -16.50 26.11 -28.20
CA ASN A 121 -16.98 27.35 -27.58
C ASN A 121 -17.70 27.13 -26.23
N GLU A 122 -17.81 25.89 -25.77
CA GLU A 122 -18.46 25.55 -24.52
C GLU A 122 -17.71 26.13 -23.32
N THR A 123 -18.38 27.00 -22.56
CA THR A 123 -17.77 27.73 -21.43
C THR A 123 -17.34 26.79 -20.29
N ARG A 124 -17.97 25.61 -20.18
CA ARG A 124 -17.63 24.60 -19.17
C ARG A 124 -16.18 24.12 -19.28
N PHE A 125 -15.60 24.14 -20.47
CA PHE A 125 -14.23 23.70 -20.70
C PHE A 125 -13.19 24.76 -20.36
N LYS A 126 -13.58 26.00 -20.05
CA LYS A 126 -12.61 27.08 -19.75
C LYS A 126 -12.07 27.04 -18.31
N PHE A 127 -12.64 26.19 -17.47
CA PHE A 127 -12.36 26.15 -16.04
C PHE A 127 -12.01 24.74 -15.57
N VAL A 128 -11.19 24.67 -14.53
CA VAL A 128 -10.95 23.45 -13.76
C VAL A 128 -12.03 23.37 -12.68
N HIS A 129 -12.88 22.34 -12.77
CA HIS A 129 -13.97 22.11 -11.81
C HIS A 129 -13.51 21.14 -10.74
N ILE A 130 -13.44 21.61 -9.50
CA ILE A 130 -13.04 20.83 -8.34
C ILE A 130 -14.30 20.51 -7.54
N ASP A 131 -14.65 19.24 -7.43
CA ASP A 131 -15.67 18.78 -6.49
C ASP A 131 -14.96 18.10 -5.31
N PHE A 132 -14.95 18.78 -4.16
CA PHE A 132 -14.21 18.32 -2.98
C PHE A 132 -14.75 17.00 -2.42
N ILE A 133 -16.07 16.80 -2.51
CA ILE A 133 -16.71 15.58 -2.02
C ILE A 133 -16.40 14.42 -2.95
N TYR A 134 -16.47 14.63 -4.27
CA TYR A 134 -16.08 13.62 -5.25
C TYR A 134 -14.62 13.21 -5.09
N LEU A 135 -13.70 14.19 -4.95
CA LEU A 135 -12.28 13.92 -4.73
C LEU A 135 -12.04 13.15 -3.43
N LEU A 136 -12.70 13.54 -2.34
CA LEU A 136 -12.60 12.83 -1.07
C LEU A 136 -13.06 11.38 -1.22
N VAL A 137 -14.25 11.14 -1.77
CA VAL A 137 -14.79 9.80 -1.98
C VAL A 137 -13.87 8.98 -2.88
N PHE A 138 -13.35 9.56 -3.96
CA PHE A 138 -12.42 8.89 -4.86
C PHE A 138 -11.14 8.45 -4.15
N ILE A 139 -10.49 9.34 -3.40
CA ILE A 139 -9.27 9.03 -2.64
C ILE A 139 -9.54 7.94 -1.61
N LEU A 140 -10.61 8.07 -0.82
CA LEU A 140 -10.97 7.07 0.19
C LEU A 140 -11.26 5.70 -0.43
N SER A 141 -11.91 5.68 -1.59
CA SER A 141 -12.23 4.45 -2.31
C SER A 141 -10.96 3.74 -2.79
N ILE A 142 -10.00 4.47 -3.35
CA ILE A 142 -8.71 3.89 -3.76
C ILE A 142 -7.96 3.30 -2.56
N HIS A 143 -7.90 3.99 -1.42
CA HIS A 143 -7.25 3.47 -0.22
C HIS A 143 -7.94 2.21 0.32
N LEU A 144 -9.28 2.16 0.27
CA LEU A 144 -10.03 0.96 0.66
C LEU A 144 -9.78 -0.21 -0.28
N ILE A 145 -9.72 0.02 -1.59
CA ILE A 145 -9.41 -1.02 -2.58
C ILE A 145 -8.01 -1.58 -2.36
N ILE A 146 -7.02 -0.71 -2.14
CA ILE A 146 -5.64 -1.16 -1.87
C ILE A 146 -5.58 -2.01 -0.60
N ARG A 147 -6.25 -1.58 0.49
CA ARG A 147 -6.32 -2.39 1.72
C ARG A 147 -7.03 -3.70 1.50
N PHE A 148 -8.14 -3.70 0.75
CA PHE A 148 -8.86 -4.91 0.40
C PHE A 148 -7.96 -5.92 -0.32
N ILE A 149 -7.14 -5.47 -1.28
CA ILE A 149 -6.19 -6.32 -2.00
C ILE A 149 -5.16 -6.92 -1.04
N PHE A 150 -4.54 -6.11 -0.16
CA PHE A 150 -3.55 -6.64 0.80
C PHE A 150 -4.15 -7.63 1.79
N ASP A 151 -5.33 -7.33 2.32
CA ASP A 151 -6.04 -8.26 3.20
C ASP A 151 -6.39 -9.56 2.48
N PHE A 152 -6.78 -9.47 1.21
CA PHE A 152 -7.09 -10.62 0.36
C PHE A 152 -5.85 -11.50 0.11
N ILE A 153 -4.69 -10.88 -0.18
CA ILE A 153 -3.42 -11.61 -0.35
C ILE A 153 -3.08 -12.36 0.95
N ASN A 154 -3.13 -11.69 2.10
CA ASN A 154 -2.78 -12.30 3.39
C ASN A 154 -3.64 -13.52 3.75
N ILE A 155 -4.87 -13.59 3.24
CA ILE A 155 -5.77 -14.73 3.45
C ILE A 155 -5.31 -15.96 2.68
N ASP A 156 -4.80 -15.78 1.46
CA ASP A 156 -4.45 -16.88 0.57
C ASP A 156 -3.14 -17.58 0.98
N LEU A 157 -2.20 -16.83 1.59
CA LEU A 157 -0.85 -17.30 1.94
C LEU A 157 -0.86 -18.57 2.82
N PHE A 158 -1.72 -18.66 3.83
CA PHE A 158 -1.68 -19.78 4.78
C PHE A 158 -2.75 -20.86 4.56
N LYS A 159 -3.30 -20.98 3.33
CA LYS A 159 -4.27 -22.01 2.90
C LYS A 159 -5.36 -22.30 3.96
N ASN A 160 -5.85 -21.25 4.60
CA ASN A 160 -6.78 -21.37 5.70
C ASN A 160 -8.14 -21.84 5.15
N LYS A 161 -8.75 -22.89 5.73
CA LYS A 161 -9.99 -23.52 5.23
C LYS A 161 -11.26 -22.69 5.48
N THR A 162 -11.18 -21.37 5.37
CA THR A 162 -12.26 -20.43 5.67
C THR A 162 -12.91 -19.92 4.39
N THR A 163 -14.24 -19.84 4.38
CA THR A 163 -15.02 -19.37 3.22
C THR A 163 -14.69 -17.90 2.92
N ILE A 164 -14.49 -17.56 1.64
CA ILE A 164 -14.25 -16.19 1.14
C ILE A 164 -15.22 -15.14 1.73
N TRP A 165 -16.49 -15.50 1.88
CA TRP A 165 -17.55 -14.63 2.43
C TRP A 165 -17.30 -14.21 3.89
N ARG A 166 -16.68 -15.07 4.70
CA ARG A 166 -16.34 -14.74 6.08
C ARG A 166 -15.31 -13.62 6.11
N HIS A 167 -14.33 -13.67 5.22
CA HIS A 167 -13.30 -12.63 5.14
C HIS A 167 -13.83 -11.31 4.59
N VAL A 168 -14.67 -11.37 3.55
CA VAL A 168 -15.38 -10.18 3.06
C VAL A 168 -16.19 -9.56 4.19
N GLY A 169 -16.90 -10.37 4.99
CA GLY A 169 -17.61 -9.91 6.18
C GLY A 169 -16.71 -9.22 7.21
N ILE A 170 -15.58 -9.85 7.57
CA ILE A 170 -14.61 -9.26 8.51
C ILE A 170 -14.04 -7.94 7.97
N PHE A 171 -13.70 -7.89 6.67
CA PHE A 171 -13.22 -6.69 6.01
C PHE A 171 -14.25 -5.55 6.10
N LEU A 172 -15.51 -5.82 5.76
CA LEU A 172 -16.59 -4.84 5.82
C LEU A 172 -16.82 -4.34 7.25
N ILE A 173 -16.75 -5.21 8.25
CA ILE A 173 -16.89 -4.83 9.66
C ILE A 173 -15.72 -3.93 10.09
N ARG A 174 -14.48 -4.35 9.79
CA ARG A 174 -13.26 -3.60 10.14
C ARG A 174 -13.22 -2.21 9.49
N HIS A 175 -13.72 -2.09 8.26
CA HIS A 175 -13.74 -0.82 7.52
C HIS A 175 -15.10 -0.13 7.48
N SER A 176 -16.05 -0.56 8.31
CA SER A 176 -17.42 -0.04 8.35
C SER A 176 -17.49 1.48 8.51
N LEU A 177 -16.63 2.06 9.36
CA LEU A 177 -16.55 3.52 9.55
C LEU A 177 -16.15 4.26 8.27
N TRP A 178 -15.21 3.74 7.50
CA TRP A 178 -14.78 4.35 6.23
C TRP A 178 -15.85 4.23 5.16
N ILE A 179 -16.52 3.08 5.10
CA ILE A 179 -17.64 2.84 4.18
C ILE A 179 -18.80 3.77 4.52
N LEU A 180 -19.10 3.95 5.81
CA LEU A 180 -20.12 4.88 6.29
C LEU A 180 -19.76 6.32 5.92
N LEU A 181 -18.51 6.75 6.10
CA LEU A 181 -18.05 8.08 5.72
C LEU A 181 -18.24 8.35 4.22
N ILE A 182 -17.91 7.37 3.38
CA ILE A 182 -18.16 7.42 1.94
C ILE A 182 -19.66 7.54 1.66
N GLY A 183 -20.49 6.69 2.30
CA GLY A 183 -21.94 6.71 2.16
C GLY A 183 -22.59 8.04 2.55
N ILE A 184 -22.16 8.64 3.65
CA ILE A 184 -22.61 9.97 4.10
C ILE A 184 -22.18 11.04 3.09
N SER A 185 -20.95 10.94 2.56
CA SER A 185 -20.44 11.89 1.57
C SER A 185 -21.31 11.95 0.31
N PHE A 186 -21.93 10.82 -0.11
CA PHE A 186 -22.87 10.81 -1.23
C PHE A 186 -24.10 11.72 -1.04
N LEU A 187 -24.52 12.01 0.20
CA LEU A 187 -25.65 12.91 0.49
C LEU A 187 -25.33 14.38 0.17
N PHE A 188 -24.06 14.74 0.10
CA PHE A 188 -23.58 16.10 -0.15
C PHE A 188 -23.11 16.32 -1.60
N ILE A 189 -23.20 15.29 -2.45
CA ILE A 189 -22.86 15.40 -3.87
C ILE A 189 -23.83 16.37 -4.57
N LYS A 190 -23.30 17.23 -5.45
CA LYS A 190 -24.01 18.28 -6.21
C LYS A 190 -24.51 19.48 -5.40
N GLN A 191 -24.02 19.68 -4.18
CA GLN A 191 -24.31 20.91 -3.44
C GLN A 191 -23.45 22.07 -3.97
N PRO A 192 -23.99 23.30 -4.12
CA PRO A 192 -23.27 24.39 -4.78
C PRO A 192 -22.00 24.83 -4.04
N TYR A 193 -21.91 24.58 -2.74
CA TYR A 193 -20.74 24.91 -1.91
C TYR A 193 -19.63 23.84 -1.95
N THR A 194 -19.84 22.69 -2.59
CA THR A 194 -18.82 21.63 -2.70
C THR A 194 -18.03 21.71 -4.00
N THR A 195 -18.45 22.58 -4.92
CA THR A 195 -17.84 22.76 -6.24
C THR A 195 -17.11 24.10 -6.34
N LEU A 196 -15.86 24.07 -6.78
CA LEU A 196 -15.06 25.27 -7.03
C LEU A 196 -14.59 25.29 -8.48
N GLN A 197 -14.81 26.42 -9.16
CA GLN A 197 -14.26 26.67 -10.49
C GLN A 197 -13.00 27.50 -10.36
N THR A 198 -11.90 27.01 -10.93
CA THR A 198 -10.61 27.70 -10.90
C THR A 198 -10.05 27.89 -12.30
N SER A 199 -9.16 28.86 -12.44
CA SER A 199 -8.40 29.07 -13.67
C SER A 199 -7.49 27.87 -13.94
N PRO A 200 -7.29 27.47 -15.22
CA PRO A 200 -6.39 26.36 -15.56
C PRO A 200 -4.96 26.53 -15.04
N TRP A 201 -4.50 27.78 -14.88
CA TRP A 201 -3.18 28.08 -14.30
C TRP A 201 -3.08 27.73 -12.81
N ILE A 202 -4.17 27.93 -12.06
CA ILE A 202 -4.24 27.54 -10.64
C ILE A 202 -4.24 26.00 -10.56
N GLY A 203 -5.00 25.33 -11.43
CA GLY A 203 -4.97 23.87 -11.53
C GLY A 203 -3.57 23.33 -11.84
N ALA A 204 -2.85 23.95 -12.80
CA ALA A 204 -1.49 23.54 -13.14
C ALA A 204 -0.52 23.74 -11.96
N LEU A 205 -0.65 24.83 -11.20
CA LEU A 205 0.13 25.06 -9.99
C LEU A 205 -0.15 23.99 -8.92
N LEU A 206 -1.41 23.63 -8.71
CA LEU A 206 -1.80 22.55 -7.80
C LEU A 206 -1.21 21.21 -8.25
N ALA A 207 -1.23 20.92 -9.55
CA ALA A 207 -0.63 19.70 -10.10
C ALA A 207 0.88 19.62 -9.80
N ILE A 208 1.61 20.72 -10.02
CA ILE A 208 3.05 20.81 -9.73
C ILE A 208 3.31 20.66 -8.23
N SER A 209 2.50 21.31 -7.39
CA SER A 209 2.61 21.24 -5.93
C SER A 209 2.39 19.81 -5.42
N CYS A 210 1.31 19.15 -5.86
CA CYS A 210 1.03 17.76 -5.52
C CYS A 210 2.12 16.80 -6.04
N TYR A 211 2.68 17.06 -7.22
CA TYR A 211 3.80 16.27 -7.75
C TYR A 211 5.09 16.47 -6.93
N ALA A 212 5.35 17.69 -6.46
CA ALA A 212 6.47 17.95 -5.55
C ALA A 212 6.28 17.22 -4.21
N LEU A 213 5.08 17.23 -3.63
CA LEU A 213 4.74 16.46 -2.44
C LEU A 213 4.92 14.96 -2.67
N TYR A 214 4.43 14.43 -3.80
CA TYR A 214 4.68 13.05 -4.22
C TYR A 214 6.18 12.72 -4.19
N LYS A 215 7.02 13.58 -4.76
CA LYS A 215 8.48 13.38 -4.75
C LYS A 215 9.08 13.42 -3.35
N ILE A 216 8.57 14.27 -2.45
CA ILE A 216 9.06 14.34 -1.07
C ILE A 216 8.76 13.03 -0.34
N PHE A 217 7.53 12.54 -0.43
CA PHE A 217 7.13 11.27 0.20
C PHE A 217 7.84 10.07 -0.45
N PHE A 218 7.96 10.05 -1.78
CA PHE A 218 8.68 9.00 -2.52
C PHE A 218 10.19 8.99 -2.21
N LYS A 219 10.84 10.16 -2.24
CA LYS A 219 12.27 10.27 -2.00
C LYS A 219 12.59 9.88 -0.56
N LYS A 220 11.70 10.14 0.41
CA LYS A 220 11.93 9.74 1.79
C LYS A 220 11.87 8.21 1.94
N GLU A 221 10.84 7.57 1.38
CA GLU A 221 10.76 6.10 1.29
C GLU A 221 12.01 5.50 0.62
N TYR A 222 12.49 6.12 -0.46
CA TYR A 222 13.73 5.70 -1.15
C TYR A 222 15.05 6.06 -0.43
N PHE A 223 15.07 7.03 0.49
CA PHE A 223 16.29 7.41 1.21
C PHE A 223 16.39 6.71 2.57
N ASP A 224 15.27 6.38 3.20
CA ASP A 224 15.23 5.42 4.32
C ASP A 224 15.72 4.04 3.81
N PHE A 225 15.38 3.65 2.56
CA PHE A 225 15.96 2.51 1.84
C PHE A 225 17.50 2.54 1.66
N LYS A 226 18.16 3.69 1.82
CA LYS A 226 19.61 3.84 1.60
C LYS A 226 20.40 4.11 2.89
N LYS A 227 19.74 4.47 4.00
CA LYS A 227 20.40 4.95 5.22
C LYS A 227 20.59 3.91 6.32
N GLU A 228 19.99 2.74 6.20
CA GLU A 228 20.23 1.55 7.04
C GLU A 228 20.77 0.42 6.17
#